data_AF-A0A4V1LYA0-F1
#
_entry.id   AF-A0A4V1LYA0-F1
#
_cell.length_a   1.000
_cell.length_b   1.000
_cell.length_c   1.000
_cell.angle_alpha   90.00
_cell.angle_beta   90.00
_cell.angle_gamma   90.00
#
_symmetry.space_group_name_H-M   'P 1'
#
loop_
_entity.id
_entity.type
_entity.pdbx_description
1 polymer ?
#
loop_
_entity_poly.entity_id
_entity_poly.type
_entity_poly.pdbx_seq_one_letter_code
_entity_poly.pdbx_strand_id
1 'polypeptide(L)'
;MIASKLITKENAIKRLKDRNLDFMAIFVSGSNLHPNPRMYKYYWWIYSMESQEKSAAEVFYTKAYRLTIKEFERESTRLTENKISYAYINRKIHRLDSIFNYEKLKEKYPDMEFAPSYEDDSDEMNEEGHK
;
A
#
# COMPACT_ATOMS: atom_id res chain seq x y z
N MET A 1 -12.20 8.56 -6.52
CA MET A 1 -11.65 7.75 -5.41
C MET A 1 -12.77 6.89 -4.86
N ILE A 2 -12.59 5.58 -4.72
CA ILE A 2 -13.61 4.70 -4.11
C ILE A 2 -13.48 4.81 -2.60
N ALA A 3 -14.56 5.12 -1.88
CA ALA A 3 -14.53 5.15 -0.42
C ALA A 3 -14.23 3.75 0.15
N SER A 4 -13.23 3.62 1.02
CA SER A 4 -12.79 2.31 1.55
C SER A 4 -13.90 1.52 2.24
N LYS A 5 -14.88 2.20 2.85
CA LYS A 5 -16.07 1.57 3.47
C LYS A 5 -16.96 0.82 2.47
N LEU A 6 -16.88 1.18 1.18
CA LEU A 6 -17.61 0.51 0.10
C LEU A 6 -16.81 -0.64 -0.53
N ILE A 7 -15.59 -0.88 -0.07
CA ILE A 7 -14.75 -1.99 -0.52
C ILE A 7 -14.94 -3.13 0.49
N THR A 8 -15.98 -3.93 0.24
CA THR A 8 -16.33 -5.12 1.03
C THR A 8 -16.32 -6.36 0.14
N LYS A 9 -16.40 -7.55 0.74
CA LYS A 9 -16.43 -8.81 -0.02
C LYS A 9 -17.70 -8.92 -0.87
N GLU A 10 -18.84 -8.49 -0.35
CA GLU A 10 -20.12 -8.50 -1.05
C GLU A 10 -20.07 -7.60 -2.30
N ASN A 11 -19.50 -6.40 -2.17
CA ASN A 11 -19.33 -5.49 -3.29
C ASN A 11 -18.31 -6.01 -4.32
N ALA A 12 -17.27 -6.71 -3.88
CA ALA A 12 -16.33 -7.37 -4.78
C ALA A 12 -17.02 -8.49 -5.59
N ILE A 13 -17.78 -9.38 -4.93
CA ILE A 13 -18.56 -10.46 -5.58
C ILE A 13 -19.54 -9.87 -6.59
N LYS A 14 -20.29 -8.82 -6.21
CA LYS A 14 -21.21 -8.15 -7.12
C LYS A 14 -20.49 -7.60 -8.35
N ARG A 15 -19.35 -6.93 -8.17
CA ARG A 15 -18.58 -6.38 -9.30
C ARG A 15 -18.01 -7.46 -10.22
N LEU A 16 -17.52 -8.56 -9.67
CA LEU A 16 -17.04 -9.70 -10.46
C LEU A 16 -18.16 -10.24 -11.35
N LYS A 17 -19.34 -10.46 -10.77
CA LYS A 17 -20.53 -10.91 -11.50
C LYS A 17 -20.99 -9.91 -12.56
N ASP A 18 -21.13 -8.64 -12.20
CA ASP A 18 -21.59 -7.58 -13.11
C ASP A 18 -20.64 -7.39 -14.31
N ARG A 19 -19.35 -7.67 -14.12
CA ARG A 19 -18.31 -7.56 -15.16
C ARG A 19 -17.98 -8.88 -15.86
N ASN A 20 -18.61 -9.98 -15.46
CA ASN A 20 -18.30 -11.32 -15.92
C ASN A 20 -16.79 -11.65 -15.80
N LEU A 21 -16.19 -11.34 -14.64
CA LEU A 21 -14.79 -11.61 -14.30
C LEU A 21 -14.69 -12.69 -13.23
N ASP A 22 -13.66 -13.52 -13.32
CA ASP A 22 -13.30 -14.52 -12.31
C ASP A 22 -12.31 -13.96 -11.25
N PHE A 23 -11.58 -12.91 -11.60
CA PHE A 23 -10.60 -12.26 -10.72
C PHE A 23 -10.52 -10.74 -10.98
N MET A 24 -10.17 -10.00 -9.93
CA MET A 24 -9.93 -8.57 -10.02
C MET A 24 -8.93 -8.10 -8.94
N ALA A 25 -7.88 -7.39 -9.37
CA ALA A 25 -7.01 -6.61 -8.50
C ALA A 25 -7.28 -5.11 -8.73
N ILE A 26 -7.64 -4.36 -7.68
CA ILE A 26 -7.96 -2.93 -7.80
C ILE A 26 -6.95 -2.08 -7.06
N PHE A 27 -6.25 -1.21 -7.80
CA PHE A 27 -5.58 -0.06 -7.21
C PHE A 27 -6.61 1.02 -6.84
N VAL A 28 -6.70 1.37 -5.56
CA VAL A 28 -7.72 2.31 -5.07
C VAL A 28 -7.18 3.74 -4.97
N SER A 29 -5.97 3.89 -4.45
CA SER A 29 -5.31 5.18 -4.23
C SER A 29 -3.84 5.00 -3.86
N GLY A 30 -3.02 6.00 -4.17
CA GLY A 30 -1.61 6.00 -3.84
C GLY A 30 -0.81 6.92 -4.75
N SER A 31 0.49 6.69 -4.81
CA SER A 31 1.47 7.37 -5.64
C SER A 31 2.27 6.36 -6.43
N ASN A 32 2.73 6.76 -7.62
CA ASN A 32 3.75 6.00 -8.34
C ASN A 32 5.05 5.94 -7.53
N LEU A 33 5.79 4.85 -7.68
CA LEU A 33 7.14 4.72 -7.13
C LEU A 33 8.05 5.76 -7.77
N HIS A 34 8.83 6.43 -6.93
CA HIS A 34 9.80 7.41 -7.37
C HIS A 34 11.07 6.67 -7.79
N PRO A 35 11.69 6.98 -8.95
CA PRO A 35 12.84 6.21 -9.47
C PRO A 35 14.07 6.22 -8.55
N ASN A 36 14.16 7.19 -7.63
CA ASN A 36 15.19 7.21 -6.60
C ASN A 36 14.62 6.66 -5.27
N PRO A 37 15.00 5.43 -4.84
CA PRO A 37 14.48 4.81 -3.63
C PRO A 37 14.97 5.48 -2.33
N ARG A 38 16.02 6.31 -2.42
CA ARG A 38 16.53 7.09 -1.27
C ARG A 38 15.64 8.26 -0.90
N MET A 39 14.74 8.69 -1.79
CA MET A 39 13.87 9.84 -1.50
C MET A 39 12.66 9.46 -0.65
N TYR A 40 12.00 8.36 -0.99
CA TYR A 40 10.73 8.00 -0.38
C TYR A 40 10.68 6.52 -0.03
N LYS A 41 9.99 6.23 1.07
CA LYS A 41 9.51 4.90 1.40
C LYS A 41 8.04 4.77 1.02
N TYR A 42 7.64 3.58 0.63
CA TYR A 42 6.26 3.29 0.26
C TYR A 42 5.77 2.14 1.12
N TYR A 43 4.69 2.40 1.85
CA TYR A 43 3.96 1.35 2.54
C TYR A 43 2.72 1.00 1.76
N TRP A 44 2.35 -0.27 1.82
CA TRP A 44 1.24 -0.84 1.08
C TRP A 44 0.22 -1.46 2.04
N TRP A 45 -1.01 -1.59 1.56
CA TRP A 45 -2.07 -2.32 2.23
C TRP A 45 -2.85 -3.11 1.20
N ILE A 46 -3.20 -4.34 1.55
CA ILE A 46 -4.05 -5.20 0.74
C ILE A 46 -5.27 -5.60 1.57
N TYR A 47 -6.46 -5.44 0.99
CA TYR A 47 -7.70 -6.03 1.48
C TYR A 47 -8.17 -7.04 0.43
N SER A 48 -8.24 -8.33 0.79
CA SER A 48 -8.56 -9.42 -0.11
C SER A 48 -9.86 -10.14 0.27
N MET A 49 -10.31 -11.06 -0.57
CA MET A 49 -11.43 -11.94 -0.24
C MET A 49 -11.14 -12.85 0.97
N GLU A 50 -9.87 -13.08 1.30
CA GLU A 50 -9.41 -13.86 2.46
C GLU A 50 -9.25 -13.05 3.75
N SER A 51 -9.22 -11.71 3.67
CA SER A 51 -9.12 -10.82 4.83
C SER A 51 -10.20 -11.12 5.88
N GLN A 52 -9.86 -11.08 7.16
CA GLN A 52 -10.84 -11.37 8.23
C GLN A 52 -11.75 -10.15 8.50
N GLU A 53 -11.28 -8.97 8.11
CA GLU A 53 -11.95 -7.69 8.31
C GLU A 53 -13.16 -7.58 7.37
N LYS A 54 -14.15 -6.77 7.75
CA LYS A 54 -15.41 -6.65 6.99
C LYS A 54 -15.25 -5.74 5.77
N SER A 55 -14.30 -4.81 5.83
CA SER A 55 -14.07 -3.85 4.76
C SER A 55 -12.63 -3.38 4.73
N ALA A 56 -12.22 -2.84 3.58
CA ALA A 56 -10.91 -2.21 3.43
C ALA A 56 -10.71 -1.00 4.36
N ALA A 57 -11.77 -0.42 4.93
CA ALA A 57 -11.67 0.69 5.87
C ALA A 57 -11.01 0.29 7.21
N GLU A 58 -11.06 -0.98 7.58
CA GLU A 58 -10.42 -1.51 8.80
C GLU A 58 -8.94 -1.85 8.58
N VAL A 59 -8.53 -1.98 7.31
CA VAL A 59 -7.17 -2.38 6.92
C VAL A 59 -6.36 -1.17 6.46
N PHE A 60 -6.90 -0.39 5.52
CA PHE A 60 -6.18 0.67 4.83
C PHE A 60 -5.68 1.76 5.78
N TYR A 61 -4.42 2.16 5.61
CA TYR A 61 -3.72 3.20 6.37
C TYR A 61 -3.48 2.89 7.86
N THR A 62 -3.85 1.70 8.34
CA THR A 62 -3.56 1.27 9.72
C THR A 62 -2.13 0.74 9.83
N LYS A 63 -1.48 0.88 10.99
CA LYS A 63 -0.12 0.35 11.16
C LYS A 63 -0.06 -1.18 11.22
N ALA A 64 -1.12 -1.84 11.70
CA ALA A 64 -1.14 -3.29 11.92
C ALA A 64 -1.09 -4.12 10.63
N TYR A 65 -1.66 -3.60 9.53
CA TYR A 65 -1.69 -4.27 8.23
C TYR A 65 -0.75 -3.64 7.21
N ARG A 66 0.21 -2.83 7.69
CA ARG A 66 1.17 -2.13 6.85
C ARG A 66 2.17 -3.13 6.29
N LEU A 67 2.34 -3.14 4.97
CA LEU A 67 3.30 -3.98 4.27
C LEU A 67 4.45 -3.14 3.71
N THR A 68 5.66 -3.70 3.74
CA THR A 68 6.80 -3.25 2.92
C THR A 68 6.54 -3.51 1.44
N ILE A 69 7.37 -2.95 0.55
CA ILE A 69 7.20 -3.22 -0.88
C ILE A 69 7.40 -4.70 -1.21
N LYS A 70 8.36 -5.36 -0.57
CA LYS A 70 8.67 -6.76 -0.82
C LYS A 70 7.57 -7.70 -0.31
N GLU A 71 6.99 -7.38 0.86
CA GLU A 71 5.83 -8.10 1.39
C GLU A 71 4.61 -7.92 0.49
N PHE A 72 4.39 -6.70 -0.03
CA PHE A 72 3.32 -6.42 -0.99
C PHE A 72 3.50 -7.20 -2.29
N GLU A 73 4.70 -7.21 -2.89
CA GLU A 73 4.99 -7.98 -4.10
C GLU A 73 4.71 -9.46 -3.89
N ARG A 74 5.17 -10.02 -2.77
CA ARG A 74 4.95 -11.44 -2.41
C ARG A 74 3.47 -11.77 -2.27
N GLU A 75 2.73 -10.98 -1.50
CA GLU A 75 1.33 -11.24 -1.22
C GLU A 75 0.44 -10.97 -2.43
N SER A 76 0.68 -9.88 -3.18
CA SER A 76 -0.04 -9.59 -4.41
C SER A 76 0.19 -10.65 -5.49
N THR A 77 1.40 -11.19 -5.60
CA THR A 77 1.72 -12.33 -6.48
C THR A 77 0.92 -13.56 -6.05
N ARG A 78 0.99 -13.95 -4.77
CA ARG A 78 0.22 -15.09 -4.22
C ARG A 78 -1.26 -14.97 -4.52
N LEU A 79 -1.86 -13.81 -4.24
CA LEU A 79 -3.29 -13.57 -4.46
C LEU A 79 -3.66 -13.64 -5.95
N THR A 80 -2.80 -13.09 -6.81
CA THR A 80 -3.01 -13.09 -8.27
C THR A 80 -2.91 -14.50 -8.84
N GLU A 81 -1.89 -15.28 -8.48
CA GLU A 81 -1.69 -16.66 -8.94
C GLU A 81 -2.84 -17.58 -8.51
N ASN A 82 -3.42 -17.36 -7.32
CA ASN A 82 -4.55 -18.11 -6.80
C ASN A 82 -5.92 -17.52 -7.20
N LYS A 83 -5.96 -16.49 -8.06
CA LYS A 83 -7.18 -15.78 -8.48
C LYS A 83 -8.05 -15.26 -7.33
N ILE A 84 -7.42 -14.89 -6.22
CA ILE A 84 -8.11 -14.31 -5.07
C ILE A 84 -8.19 -12.80 -5.30
N SER A 85 -9.40 -12.28 -5.53
CA SER A 85 -9.58 -10.84 -5.77
C SER A 85 -9.18 -9.98 -4.57
N TYR A 86 -8.59 -8.82 -4.83
CA TYR A 86 -8.15 -7.90 -3.79
C TYR A 86 -8.15 -6.43 -4.24
N ALA A 87 -8.14 -5.53 -3.26
CA ALA A 87 -7.95 -4.11 -3.45
C ALA A 87 -6.73 -3.67 -2.66
N TYR A 88 -5.97 -2.72 -3.19
CA TYR A 88 -4.77 -2.24 -2.54
C TYR A 88 -4.59 -0.74 -2.68
N ILE A 89 -3.83 -0.19 -1.74
CA ILE A 89 -3.38 1.20 -1.73
C ILE A 89 -1.89 1.24 -1.41
N ASN A 90 -1.28 2.40 -1.68
CA ASN A 90 0.00 2.72 -1.08
C ASN A 90 0.03 4.13 -0.47
N ARG A 91 1.00 4.36 0.40
CA ARG A 91 1.29 5.67 0.97
C ARG A 91 2.78 5.95 0.84
N LYS A 92 3.09 7.04 0.17
CA LYS A 92 4.43 7.61 0.06
C LYS A 92 4.79 8.37 1.34
N ILE A 93 5.96 8.07 1.90
CA ILE A 93 6.53 8.70 3.10
C ILE A 93 7.94 9.18 2.79
N HIS A 94 8.33 10.34 3.30
CA HIS A 94 9.66 10.90 3.08
C HIS A 94 10.67 10.16 3.95
N ARG A 95 11.81 9.76 3.37
CA ARG A 95 12.92 9.20 4.14
C ARG A 95 13.67 10.33 4.85
N LEU A 96 14.20 10.03 6.03
CA LEU A 96 15.21 10.86 6.69
C LEU A 96 16.51 10.87 5.86
N ASP A 97 17.34 11.89 6.07
CA ASP A 97 18.62 12.13 5.37
C ASP A 97 18.58 12.23 3.83
N SER A 98 17.38 12.38 3.27
CA SER A 98 17.15 12.88 1.91
C SER A 98 17.27 14.42 1.83
N ILE A 99 17.16 14.97 0.63
CA ILE A 99 17.28 16.41 0.29
C ILE A 99 16.20 17.33 0.89
N PHE A 100 15.28 16.79 1.69
CA PHE A 100 14.13 17.53 2.19
C PHE A 100 14.48 18.40 3.40
N ASN A 101 13.85 19.57 3.49
CA ASN A 101 13.90 20.39 4.69
C ASN A 101 12.85 19.87 5.70
N TYR A 102 13.29 19.01 6.62
CA TYR A 102 12.42 18.35 7.60
C TYR A 102 11.74 19.33 8.55
N GLU A 103 12.45 20.38 8.98
CA GLU A 103 11.88 21.40 9.89
C GLU A 103 10.68 22.09 9.24
N LYS A 104 10.82 22.51 7.97
CA LYS A 104 9.72 23.11 7.21
C LYS A 104 8.57 22.12 6.96
N LEU A 105 8.88 20.85 6.75
CA LEU A 105 7.86 19.81 6.56
C LEU A 105 7.07 19.56 7.85
N LYS A 106 7.74 19.50 9.01
CA LYS A 106 7.09 19.37 10.32
C LYS A 106 6.30 20.62 10.70
N GLU A 107 6.79 21.81 10.39
CA GLU A 107 6.04 23.06 10.61
C GLU A 107 4.72 23.06 9.83
N LYS A 108 4.76 22.66 8.55
CA LYS A 108 3.58 22.61 7.69
C LYS A 108 2.66 21.43 8.02
N TYR A 109 3.23 20.30 8.42
CA TYR A 109 2.52 19.06 8.71
C TYR A 109 3.06 18.43 10.00
N PRO A 110 2.58 18.88 11.18
CA PRO A 110 3.11 18.45 12.47
C PRO A 110 3.02 16.94 12.72
N ASP A 111 1.96 16.31 12.23
CA ASP A 111 1.71 14.86 12.37
C ASP A 111 2.37 14.01 11.27
N MET A 112 3.28 14.60 10.50
CA MET A 112 3.95 13.90 9.39
C MET A 112 4.88 12.81 9.92
N GLU A 113 4.57 11.58 9.55
CA GLU A 113 5.47 10.44 9.73
C GLU A 113 6.61 10.52 8.71
N PHE A 114 7.81 10.16 9.14
CA PHE A 114 9.00 9.98 8.29
C PHE A 114 9.46 8.53 8.38
N ALA A 115 10.01 8.02 7.29
CA ALA A 115 10.65 6.72 7.26
C ALA A 115 12.13 6.86 7.66
N PRO A 116 12.77 5.76 8.14
CA PRO A 116 14.21 5.74 8.33
C PRO A 116 14.99 6.19 7.09
N SER A 117 16.23 6.60 7.30
CA SER A 117 17.17 6.82 6.20
C SER A 117 17.27 5.55 5.35
N TYR A 118 17.68 5.67 4.09
CA TYR A 118 17.79 4.49 3.23
C TYR A 118 18.80 3.46 3.76
N GLU A 119 19.88 3.93 4.39
CA GLU A 119 20.94 3.06 4.92
C GLU A 119 20.51 2.37 6.22
N ASP A 120 19.72 3.03 7.07
CA ASP A 120 19.22 2.48 8.34
C ASP A 120 17.95 1.63 8.19
N ASP A 121 17.35 1.63 7.00
CA ASP A 121 16.17 0.83 6.71
C ASP A 121 16.53 -0.64 6.50
N SER A 122 16.07 -1.49 7.41
CA SER A 122 16.32 -2.93 7.43
C SER A 122 15.34 -3.76 6.59
N ASP A 123 14.34 -3.13 5.98
CA ASP A 123 13.34 -3.85 5.20
C ASP A 123 13.96 -4.47 3.94
N GLU A 124 13.41 -5.62 3.52
CA GLU A 124 13.90 -6.38 2.38
C GLU A 124 13.75 -5.56 1.09
N MET A 125 14.83 -5.49 0.31
CA MET A 125 14.88 -4.70 -0.91
C MET A 125 14.25 -5.47 -2.09
N ASN A 126 13.45 -4.77 -2.91
CA ASN A 126 12.97 -5.31 -4.18
C ASN A 126 14.02 -5.20 -5.30
N GLU A 127 13.68 -5.71 -6.48
CA GLU A 127 14.59 -5.71 -7.64
C GLU A 127 14.95 -4.30 -8.13
N GLU A 128 14.09 -3.32 -7.86
CA GLU A 128 14.28 -1.90 -8.24
C GLU A 128 15.05 -1.09 -7.17
N GLY A 129 15.47 -1.72 -6.07
CA GLY A 129 16.21 -1.06 -4.99
C GLY A 129 15.33 -0.35 -3.96
N HIS A 130 14.01 -0.55 -3.97
CA HIS A 130 13.12 -0.03 -2.94
C HIS A 130 13.08 -0.96 -1.73
N LYS A 131 13.11 -0.36 -0.53
CA LYS A 131 12.88 -1.01 0.77
C LYS A 131 11.54 -0.54 1.34
#